data_AF-B2WKK3-F1
#
_entry.id   AF-B2WKK3-F1
#
_cell.length_a   1.000
_cell.length_b   1.000
_cell.length_c   1.000
_cell.angle_alpha   90.00
_cell.angle_beta   90.00
_cell.angle_gamma   90.00
#
_symmetry.space_group_name_H-M   'P 1'
#
loop_
_entity.id
_entity.type
_entity.pdbx_description
1 polymer ?
#
loop_
_entity_poly.entity_id
_entity_poly.type
_entity_poly.pdbx_seq_one_letter_code
_entity_poly.pdbx_strand_id
1 'polypeptide(L)'
;MSNLGDLQKQLSQILAGAQAQGYKIEQIIPKEMRVHFQDIAELKTAREFIREMEKHEKDLQAENEELLAKLKEKEQEIEDQPADFRALKVDLQVAHRMIEFQKEISEVSTRRAKRAEQNFNKAARDQIASDELAAKIVRLQREIEQQQSTIRNLQEENQRAAEVFEALRAQDAETIVAKDAELADMLSHSSQVETESEQFNETFTTLIDSLETENCSSAALLNDKTLLLNKMETLYDVVVGEITPLDNFYARTLDMLQIFQGLFQTLSNPNPAAMATLPQDLDSLMTTASQDLSYYQDLYTSLSGTGSVAEQEVCRKLHSIFTSANAMLMVFSVIKVDAERFLGRLSSEPSTWASMKAKLGLSSTGTSKRFSVA
;
A
#
# COMPACT_ATOMS: atom_id res chain seq x y z
N MET A 1 157.95 -33.62 -125.83
CA MET A 1 157.86 -32.34 -125.10
C MET A 1 157.71 -32.70 -123.63
N SER A 2 158.62 -32.28 -122.78
CA SER A 2 158.31 -31.11 -121.94
C SER A 2 157.23 -31.41 -120.90
N ASN A 3 157.55 -31.33 -119.62
CA ASN A 3 156.72 -30.65 -118.60
C ASN A 3 157.48 -30.60 -117.26
N LEU A 4 157.11 -29.64 -116.40
CA LEU A 4 157.75 -29.33 -115.11
C LEU A 4 157.86 -30.52 -114.13
N GLY A 5 157.04 -31.57 -114.32
CA GLY A 5 157.05 -32.79 -113.51
C GLY A 5 158.35 -33.60 -113.61
N ASP A 6 159.11 -33.46 -114.69
CA ASP A 6 160.38 -34.17 -114.87
C ASP A 6 161.53 -33.53 -114.07
N LEU A 7 161.49 -32.20 -113.87
CA LEU A 7 162.48 -31.45 -113.09
C LEU A 7 162.31 -31.68 -111.59
N GLN A 8 161.07 -31.83 -111.12
CA GLN A 8 160.77 -32.18 -109.71
C GLN A 8 161.17 -33.63 -109.38
N LYS A 9 161.04 -34.55 -110.35
CA LYS A 9 161.55 -35.91 -110.21
C LYS A 9 163.08 -35.95 -110.12
N GLN A 10 163.80 -35.19 -110.94
CA GLN A 10 165.26 -35.12 -110.86
C GLN A 10 165.77 -34.50 -109.55
N LEU A 11 165.12 -33.43 -109.05
CA LEU A 11 165.46 -32.85 -107.75
C LEU A 11 165.13 -33.79 -106.58
N SER A 12 164.02 -34.52 -106.63
CA SER A 12 163.71 -35.55 -105.64
C SER A 12 164.69 -36.73 -105.69
N GLN A 13 165.24 -37.07 -106.86
CA GLN A 13 166.27 -38.11 -107.01
C GLN A 13 167.64 -37.66 -106.49
N ILE A 14 168.02 -36.40 -106.67
CA ILE A 14 169.27 -35.86 -106.10
C ILE A 14 169.16 -35.70 -104.58
N LEU A 15 168.01 -35.26 -104.05
CA LEU A 15 167.73 -35.22 -102.61
C LEU A 15 167.66 -36.63 -102.00
N ALA A 16 167.00 -37.58 -102.65
CA ALA A 16 166.98 -38.98 -102.22
C ALA A 16 168.39 -39.60 -102.27
N GLY A 17 169.22 -39.24 -103.26
CA GLY A 17 170.62 -39.67 -103.34
C GLY A 17 171.49 -39.13 -102.20
N ALA A 18 171.33 -37.86 -101.83
CA ALA A 18 172.05 -37.24 -100.72
C ALA A 18 171.55 -37.71 -99.33
N GLN A 19 170.25 -38.02 -99.21
CA GLN A 19 169.68 -38.57 -97.98
C GLN A 19 170.03 -40.06 -97.81
N ALA A 20 170.15 -40.83 -98.90
CA ALA A 20 170.68 -42.20 -98.88
C ALA A 20 172.17 -42.27 -98.46
N GLN A 21 172.91 -41.16 -98.60
CA GLN A 21 174.28 -41.01 -98.10
C GLN A 21 174.39 -40.27 -96.75
N GLY A 22 173.27 -39.85 -96.16
CA GLY A 22 173.21 -39.38 -94.77
C GLY A 22 173.60 -37.92 -94.49
N TYR A 23 173.71 -37.05 -95.49
CA TYR A 23 174.04 -35.63 -95.28
C TYR A 23 172.82 -34.79 -94.91
N LYS A 24 172.97 -33.86 -93.94
CA LYS A 24 171.87 -33.01 -93.42
C LYS A 24 171.77 -31.66 -94.14
N ILE A 25 170.49 -31.26 -94.31
CA ILE A 25 169.98 -30.12 -95.09
C ILE A 25 170.55 -28.75 -94.69
N GLU A 26 171.05 -28.61 -93.47
CA GLU A 26 171.59 -27.34 -92.95
C GLU A 26 172.94 -26.95 -93.58
N GLN A 27 173.65 -27.89 -94.20
CA GLN A 27 174.94 -27.64 -94.85
C GLN A 27 174.82 -27.24 -96.33
N ILE A 28 173.61 -27.25 -96.89
CA ILE A 28 173.41 -27.20 -98.34
C ILE A 28 172.85 -25.86 -98.83
N ILE A 29 172.15 -25.08 -97.99
CA ILE A 29 171.34 -23.96 -98.51
C ILE A 29 171.57 -22.62 -97.79
N PRO A 30 171.87 -21.53 -98.54
CA PRO A 30 172.15 -20.18 -98.04
C PRO A 30 171.06 -19.49 -97.21
N LYS A 31 171.52 -18.49 -96.43
CA LYS A 31 170.77 -17.79 -95.37
C LYS A 31 169.62 -16.92 -95.86
N GLU A 32 169.59 -16.56 -97.14
CA GLU A 32 168.57 -15.66 -97.71
C GLU A 32 167.16 -16.29 -97.73
N MET A 33 167.04 -17.62 -97.68
CA MET A 33 165.75 -18.31 -97.74
C MET A 33 165.04 -18.48 -96.39
N ARG A 34 165.58 -17.99 -95.27
CA ARG A 34 164.94 -18.14 -93.95
C ARG A 34 163.69 -17.28 -93.74
N VAL A 35 163.58 -16.13 -94.40
CA VAL A 35 162.43 -15.20 -94.24
C VAL A 35 161.14 -15.79 -94.83
N HIS A 36 161.22 -16.56 -95.91
CA HIS A 36 160.05 -17.18 -96.54
C HIS A 36 159.42 -18.34 -95.74
N PHE A 37 160.13 -18.91 -94.76
CA PHE A 37 159.56 -19.98 -93.94
C PHE A 37 158.63 -19.47 -92.83
N GLN A 38 158.72 -18.20 -92.45
CA GLN A 38 157.87 -17.61 -91.42
C GLN A 38 156.45 -17.31 -91.96
N ASP A 39 156.35 -16.83 -93.21
CA ASP A 39 155.06 -16.60 -93.91
C ASP A 39 154.29 -17.91 -94.19
N ILE A 40 154.99 -19.05 -94.32
CA ILE A 40 154.36 -20.36 -94.56
C ILE A 40 153.70 -20.91 -93.29
N ALA A 41 154.14 -20.49 -92.10
CA ALA A 41 153.57 -20.94 -90.84
C ALA A 41 152.19 -20.31 -90.56
N GLU A 42 152.03 -19.01 -90.82
CA GLU A 42 150.75 -18.29 -90.64
C GLU A 42 149.67 -18.72 -91.66
N LEU A 43 150.08 -19.16 -92.85
CA LEU A 43 149.18 -19.71 -93.87
C LEU A 43 148.64 -21.11 -93.53
N LYS A 44 149.30 -21.85 -92.63
CA LYS A 44 148.88 -23.20 -92.21
C LYS A 44 147.80 -23.16 -91.13
N THR A 45 147.95 -22.26 -90.15
CA THR A 45 146.95 -22.05 -89.09
C THR A 45 145.63 -21.49 -89.64
N ALA A 46 145.68 -20.58 -90.62
CA ALA A 46 144.47 -20.07 -91.27
C ALA A 46 143.70 -21.16 -92.06
N ARG A 47 144.40 -22.16 -92.64
CA ARG A 47 143.76 -23.27 -93.36
C ARG A 47 143.13 -24.31 -92.43
N GLU A 48 143.66 -24.49 -91.23
CA GLU A 48 143.09 -25.40 -90.22
C GLU A 48 141.77 -24.82 -89.66
N PHE A 49 141.70 -23.51 -89.43
CA PHE A 49 140.46 -22.83 -88.99
C PHE A 49 139.31 -22.92 -90.02
N ILE A 50 139.62 -22.76 -91.31
CA ILE A 50 138.61 -22.88 -92.37
C ILE A 50 138.01 -24.30 -92.44
N ARG A 51 138.85 -25.34 -92.26
CA ARG A 51 138.35 -26.73 -92.24
C ARG A 51 137.46 -27.05 -91.05
N GLU A 52 137.71 -26.46 -89.89
CA GLU A 52 136.83 -26.64 -88.72
C GLU A 52 135.46 -25.98 -88.96
N MET A 53 135.42 -24.78 -89.55
CA MET A 53 134.17 -24.10 -89.88
C MET A 53 133.36 -24.85 -90.95
N GLU A 54 134.00 -25.35 -92.01
CA GLU A 54 133.32 -26.15 -93.06
C GLU A 54 132.73 -27.47 -92.50
N LYS A 55 133.38 -28.06 -91.50
CA LYS A 55 132.84 -29.25 -90.81
C LYS A 55 131.64 -28.88 -89.94
N HIS A 56 131.75 -27.79 -89.18
CA HIS A 56 130.66 -27.32 -88.31
C HIS A 56 129.42 -26.89 -89.11
N GLU A 57 129.61 -26.34 -90.30
CA GLU A 57 128.51 -25.98 -91.22
C GLU A 57 127.81 -27.22 -91.79
N LYS A 58 128.56 -28.27 -92.14
CA LYS A 58 127.98 -29.56 -92.56
C LYS A 58 127.21 -30.26 -91.45
N ASP A 59 127.74 -30.25 -90.23
CA ASP A 59 127.06 -30.87 -89.08
C ASP A 59 125.74 -30.13 -88.77
N LEU A 60 125.73 -28.79 -88.85
CA LEU A 60 124.52 -27.96 -88.72
C LEU A 60 123.49 -28.20 -89.82
N GLN A 61 123.93 -28.44 -91.07
CA GLN A 61 123.03 -28.74 -92.18
C GLN A 61 122.32 -30.09 -91.99
N ALA A 62 123.04 -31.10 -91.51
CA ALA A 62 122.47 -32.42 -91.21
C ALA A 62 121.46 -32.37 -90.05
N GLU A 63 121.74 -31.62 -88.99
CA GLU A 63 120.81 -31.44 -87.86
C GLU A 63 119.52 -30.74 -88.28
N ASN A 64 119.61 -29.76 -89.19
CA ASN A 64 118.43 -29.04 -89.69
C ASN A 64 117.55 -29.93 -90.57
N GLU A 65 118.16 -30.79 -91.40
CA GLU A 65 117.43 -31.78 -92.19
C GLU A 65 116.73 -32.82 -91.31
N GLU A 66 117.35 -33.26 -90.21
CA GLU A 66 116.75 -34.20 -89.26
C GLU A 66 115.57 -33.58 -88.48
N LEU A 67 115.68 -32.32 -88.07
CA LEU A 67 114.60 -31.59 -87.40
C LEU A 67 113.40 -31.36 -88.32
N LEU A 68 113.65 -31.02 -89.60
CA LEU A 68 112.60 -30.88 -90.60
C LEU A 68 111.89 -32.21 -90.88
N ALA A 69 112.60 -33.33 -90.85
CA ALA A 69 111.99 -34.66 -90.98
C ALA A 69 111.08 -35.00 -89.79
N LYS A 70 111.52 -34.74 -88.55
CA LYS A 70 110.71 -34.98 -87.33
C LYS A 70 109.46 -34.09 -87.26
N LEU A 71 109.54 -32.86 -87.76
CA LEU A 71 108.38 -31.96 -87.82
C LEU A 71 107.32 -32.48 -88.79
N LYS A 72 107.73 -32.91 -89.98
CA LYS A 72 106.82 -33.52 -90.96
C LYS A 72 106.17 -34.79 -90.44
N GLU A 73 106.91 -35.65 -89.73
CA GLU A 73 106.36 -36.88 -89.15
C GLU A 73 105.27 -36.59 -88.10
N LYS A 74 105.47 -35.55 -87.25
CA LYS A 74 104.46 -35.14 -86.26
C LYS A 74 103.25 -34.42 -86.84
N GLU A 75 103.43 -33.65 -87.91
CA GLU A 75 102.31 -33.05 -88.65
C GLU A 75 101.46 -34.15 -89.32
N GLN A 76 102.09 -35.20 -89.85
CA GLN A 76 101.38 -36.35 -90.43
C GLN A 76 100.62 -37.17 -89.37
N GLU A 77 101.15 -37.31 -88.15
CA GLU A 77 100.48 -37.99 -87.02
C GLU A 77 99.23 -37.23 -86.50
N ILE A 78 99.13 -35.92 -86.75
CA ILE A 78 97.94 -35.10 -86.42
C ILE A 78 96.88 -35.16 -87.53
N GLU A 79 97.30 -35.22 -88.80
CA GLU A 79 96.38 -35.41 -89.93
C GLU A 79 95.77 -36.82 -89.94
N ASP A 80 96.56 -37.85 -89.59
CA ASP A 80 96.14 -39.26 -89.44
C ASP A 80 95.59 -39.60 -88.04
N GLN A 81 94.85 -38.69 -87.40
CA GLN A 81 94.03 -39.09 -86.25
C GLN A 81 92.91 -40.04 -86.68
N PRO A 82 92.72 -41.20 -86.01
CA PRO A 82 91.71 -42.18 -86.39
C PRO A 82 90.30 -41.57 -86.36
N ALA A 83 89.49 -41.93 -87.36
CA ALA A 83 88.11 -41.44 -87.53
C ALA A 83 87.27 -41.53 -86.25
N ASP A 84 87.56 -42.52 -85.40
CA ASP A 84 86.90 -42.77 -84.11
C ASP A 84 87.01 -41.59 -83.13
N PHE A 85 88.12 -40.84 -83.11
CA PHE A 85 88.26 -39.70 -82.19
C PHE A 85 87.44 -38.48 -82.66
N ARG A 86 87.34 -38.27 -83.98
CA ARG A 86 86.47 -37.23 -84.55
C ARG A 86 84.99 -37.58 -84.34
N ALA A 87 84.62 -38.85 -84.50
CA ALA A 87 83.28 -39.36 -84.21
C ALA A 87 82.92 -39.16 -82.73
N LEU A 88 83.81 -39.54 -81.80
CA LEU A 88 83.58 -39.38 -80.36
C LEU A 88 83.39 -37.92 -79.93
N LYS A 89 84.12 -36.97 -80.54
CA LYS A 89 83.95 -35.54 -80.26
C LYS A 89 82.58 -35.02 -80.73
N VAL A 90 82.09 -35.49 -81.88
CA VAL A 90 80.75 -35.16 -82.38
C VAL A 90 79.69 -35.79 -81.49
N ASP A 91 79.83 -37.06 -81.11
CA ASP A 91 78.90 -37.75 -80.21
C ASP A 91 78.82 -37.07 -78.84
N LEU A 92 79.95 -36.62 -78.30
CA LEU A 92 80.00 -35.88 -77.03
C LEU A 92 79.31 -34.52 -77.15
N GLN A 93 79.46 -33.81 -78.28
CA GLN A 93 78.72 -32.57 -78.55
C GLN A 93 77.21 -32.81 -78.71
N VAL A 94 76.82 -33.89 -79.39
CA VAL A 94 75.40 -34.29 -79.54
C VAL A 94 74.81 -34.65 -78.17
N ALA A 95 75.54 -35.39 -77.34
CA ALA A 95 75.13 -35.70 -75.96
C ALA A 95 74.99 -34.45 -75.10
N HIS A 96 75.91 -33.48 -75.19
CA HIS A 96 75.79 -32.20 -74.48
C HIS A 96 74.56 -31.41 -74.89
N ARG A 97 74.30 -31.29 -76.21
CA ARG A 97 73.09 -30.63 -76.72
C ARG A 97 71.82 -31.35 -76.26
N MET A 98 71.84 -32.68 -76.22
CA MET A 98 70.70 -33.47 -75.75
C MET A 98 70.45 -33.28 -74.25
N ILE A 99 71.51 -33.19 -73.44
CA ILE A 99 71.42 -32.87 -72.00
C ILE A 99 70.85 -31.47 -71.80
N GLU A 100 71.31 -30.47 -72.55
CA GLU A 100 70.79 -29.09 -72.49
C GLU A 100 69.31 -29.03 -72.88
N PHE A 101 68.93 -29.69 -73.96
CA PHE A 101 67.53 -29.78 -74.40
C PHE A 101 66.63 -30.45 -73.35
N GLN A 102 67.05 -31.58 -72.79
CA GLN A 102 66.30 -32.25 -71.72
C GLN A 102 66.21 -31.39 -70.46
N LYS A 103 67.29 -30.66 -70.13
CA LYS A 103 67.30 -29.70 -69.01
C LYS A 103 66.28 -28.59 -69.24
N GLU A 104 66.24 -27.98 -70.42
CA GLU A 104 65.24 -26.96 -70.75
C GLU A 104 63.81 -27.49 -70.65
N ILE A 105 63.54 -28.69 -71.20
CA ILE A 105 62.22 -29.33 -71.06
C ILE A 105 61.87 -29.56 -69.59
N SER A 106 62.82 -30.08 -68.80
CA SER A 106 62.61 -30.33 -67.37
C SER A 106 62.33 -29.02 -66.61
N GLU A 107 63.03 -27.92 -66.92
CA GLU A 107 62.80 -26.62 -66.32
C GLU A 107 61.42 -26.04 -66.71
N VAL A 108 61.03 -26.17 -67.97
CA VAL A 108 59.70 -25.73 -68.44
C VAL A 108 58.61 -26.55 -67.77
N SER A 109 58.78 -27.87 -67.66
CA SER A 109 57.81 -28.76 -67.01
C SER A 109 57.68 -28.47 -65.51
N THR A 110 58.80 -28.24 -64.81
CA THR A 110 58.81 -27.89 -63.37
C THR A 110 58.19 -26.52 -63.13
N ARG A 111 58.46 -25.52 -63.99
CA ARG A 111 57.77 -24.22 -63.94
C ARG A 111 56.26 -24.37 -64.17
N ARG A 112 55.84 -25.20 -65.12
CA ARG A 112 54.42 -25.48 -65.39
C ARG A 112 53.74 -26.19 -64.21
N ALA A 113 54.40 -27.20 -63.63
CA ALA A 113 53.93 -27.90 -62.45
C ALA A 113 53.78 -26.96 -61.25
N LYS A 114 54.78 -26.10 -60.97
CA LYS A 114 54.70 -25.08 -59.91
C LYS A 114 53.55 -24.10 -60.12
N ARG A 115 53.32 -23.63 -61.35
CA ARG A 115 52.17 -22.76 -61.66
C ARG A 115 50.84 -23.50 -61.45
N ALA A 116 50.74 -24.75 -61.88
CA ALA A 116 49.55 -25.56 -61.68
C ALA A 116 49.26 -25.79 -60.19
N GLU A 117 50.29 -26.10 -59.39
CA GLU A 117 50.21 -26.24 -57.94
C GLU A 117 49.78 -24.93 -57.27
N GLN A 118 50.36 -23.79 -57.65
CA GLN A 118 49.96 -22.48 -57.15
C GLN A 118 48.50 -22.15 -57.49
N ASN A 119 48.08 -22.41 -58.72
CA ASN A 119 46.71 -22.18 -59.16
C ASN A 119 45.73 -23.10 -58.43
N PHE A 120 46.08 -24.37 -58.22
CA PHE A 120 45.27 -25.32 -57.47
C PHE A 120 45.15 -24.90 -56.00
N ASN A 121 46.25 -24.53 -55.36
CA ASN A 121 46.25 -24.03 -53.99
C ASN A 121 45.43 -22.75 -53.85
N LYS A 122 45.47 -21.86 -54.84
CA LYS A 122 44.62 -20.67 -54.87
C LYS A 122 43.14 -21.05 -55.00
N ALA A 123 42.79 -21.89 -55.97
CA ALA A 123 41.41 -22.35 -56.15
C ALA A 123 40.86 -23.09 -54.92
N ALA A 124 41.69 -23.91 -54.26
CA ALA A 124 41.33 -24.59 -53.02
C ALA A 124 41.06 -23.60 -51.88
N ARG A 125 41.89 -22.55 -51.73
CA ARG A 125 41.65 -21.49 -50.75
C ARG A 125 40.39 -20.69 -51.05
N ASP A 126 40.17 -20.35 -52.32
CA ASP A 126 38.98 -19.61 -52.75
C ASP A 126 37.70 -20.45 -52.51
N GLN A 127 37.76 -21.77 -52.74
CA GLN A 127 36.66 -22.69 -52.44
C GLN A 127 36.37 -22.76 -50.93
N ILE A 128 37.40 -22.92 -50.08
CA ILE A 128 37.24 -22.94 -48.63
C ILE A 128 36.59 -21.63 -48.14
N ALA A 129 37.05 -20.47 -48.63
CA ALA A 129 36.49 -19.18 -48.28
C ALA A 129 35.02 -19.05 -48.74
N SER A 130 34.69 -19.56 -49.92
CA SER A 130 33.30 -19.61 -50.41
C SER A 130 32.42 -20.50 -49.54
N ASP A 131 32.91 -21.68 -49.13
CA ASP A 131 32.16 -22.61 -48.28
C ASP A 131 31.94 -22.05 -46.88
N GLU A 132 32.93 -21.35 -46.31
CA GLU A 132 32.80 -20.62 -45.05
C GLU A 132 31.75 -19.49 -45.12
N LEU A 133 31.75 -18.73 -46.22
CA LEU A 133 30.74 -17.69 -46.46
C LEU A 133 29.33 -18.28 -46.64
N ALA A 134 29.20 -19.37 -47.39
CA ALA A 134 27.93 -20.08 -47.57
C ALA A 134 27.40 -20.62 -46.23
N ALA A 135 28.25 -21.25 -45.43
CA ALA A 135 27.90 -21.72 -44.09
C ALA A 135 27.45 -20.56 -43.17
N LYS A 136 28.13 -19.40 -43.25
CA LYS A 136 27.75 -18.19 -42.52
C LYS A 136 26.39 -17.65 -42.96
N ILE A 137 26.11 -17.62 -44.27
CA ILE A 137 24.80 -17.21 -44.80
C ILE A 137 23.70 -18.11 -44.26
N VAL A 138 23.86 -19.44 -44.34
CA VAL A 138 22.87 -20.41 -43.84
C VAL A 138 22.62 -20.21 -42.33
N ARG A 139 23.67 -19.97 -41.54
CA ARG A 139 23.54 -19.70 -40.11
C ARG A 139 22.76 -18.41 -39.84
N LEU A 140 23.12 -17.31 -40.50
CA LEU A 140 22.44 -16.02 -40.34
C LEU A 140 20.98 -16.10 -40.78
N GLN A 141 20.69 -16.86 -41.83
CA GLN A 141 19.32 -17.05 -42.31
C GLN A 141 18.46 -17.81 -41.31
N ARG A 142 19.01 -18.86 -40.68
CA ARG A 142 18.35 -19.56 -39.56
C ARG A 142 18.15 -18.64 -38.34
N GLU A 143 19.13 -17.81 -37.99
CA GLU A 143 19.01 -16.84 -36.89
C GLU A 143 17.90 -15.80 -37.19
N ILE A 144 17.80 -15.32 -38.44
CA ILE A 144 16.73 -14.40 -38.87
C ILE A 144 15.35 -15.07 -38.78
N GLU A 145 15.21 -16.30 -39.29
CA GLU A 145 13.94 -17.05 -39.23
C GLU A 145 13.49 -17.26 -37.78
N GLN A 146 14.42 -17.60 -36.89
CA GLN A 146 14.16 -17.75 -35.47
C GLN A 146 13.73 -16.43 -34.83
N GLN A 147 14.42 -15.32 -35.11
CA GLN A 147 14.05 -13.99 -34.60
C GLN A 147 12.68 -13.54 -35.12
N GLN A 148 12.38 -13.76 -36.40
CA GLN A 148 11.06 -13.44 -36.97
C GLN A 148 9.95 -14.24 -36.31
N SER A 149 10.18 -15.53 -36.04
CA SER A 149 9.25 -16.37 -35.27
C SER A 149 9.03 -15.80 -33.87
N THR A 150 10.09 -15.45 -33.15
CA THR A 150 9.99 -14.88 -31.80
C THR A 150 9.24 -13.55 -31.79
N ILE A 151 9.51 -12.67 -32.77
CA ILE A 151 8.81 -11.38 -32.90
C ILE A 151 7.32 -11.59 -33.11
N ARG A 152 6.91 -12.52 -33.99
CA ARG A 152 5.49 -12.83 -34.20
C ARG A 152 4.83 -13.34 -32.93
N ASN A 153 5.47 -14.27 -32.21
CA ASN A 153 4.93 -14.79 -30.95
C ASN A 153 4.73 -13.66 -29.92
N LEU A 154 5.72 -12.77 -29.77
CA LEU A 154 5.62 -11.62 -28.86
C LEU A 154 4.53 -10.63 -29.29
N GLN A 155 4.33 -10.42 -30.59
CA GLN A 155 3.24 -9.58 -31.09
C GLN A 155 1.87 -10.18 -30.77
N GLU A 156 1.69 -11.49 -30.96
CA GLU A 156 0.46 -12.18 -30.60
C GLU A 156 0.19 -12.18 -29.09
N GLU A 157 1.23 -12.38 -28.26
CA GLU A 157 1.09 -12.29 -26.80
C GLU A 157 0.73 -10.88 -26.35
N ASN A 158 1.36 -9.86 -26.92
CA ASN A 158 1.06 -8.46 -26.60
C ASN A 158 -0.36 -8.09 -27.01
N GLN A 159 -0.82 -8.55 -28.18
CA GLN A 159 -2.19 -8.33 -28.63
C GLN A 159 -3.21 -9.02 -27.71
N ARG A 160 -2.97 -10.29 -27.33
CA ARG A 160 -3.81 -10.98 -26.35
C ARG A 160 -3.83 -10.28 -25.00
N ALA A 161 -2.68 -9.80 -24.52
CA ALA A 161 -2.60 -9.05 -23.27
C ALA A 161 -3.39 -7.73 -23.35
N ALA A 162 -3.28 -7.01 -24.48
CA ALA A 162 -4.03 -5.78 -24.70
C ALA A 162 -5.55 -6.02 -24.67
N GLU A 163 -6.04 -7.07 -25.35
CA GLU A 163 -7.45 -7.46 -25.33
C GLU A 163 -7.95 -7.80 -23.91
N VAL A 164 -7.15 -8.53 -23.13
CA VAL A 164 -7.46 -8.84 -21.72
C VAL A 164 -7.51 -7.57 -20.88
N PHE A 165 -6.56 -6.64 -21.04
CA PHE A 165 -6.55 -5.38 -20.30
C PHE A 165 -7.73 -4.48 -20.66
N GLU A 166 -8.14 -4.43 -21.94
CA GLU A 166 -9.33 -3.68 -22.34
C GLU A 166 -10.60 -4.28 -21.73
N ALA A 167 -10.75 -5.61 -21.75
CA ALA A 167 -11.88 -6.29 -21.12
C ALA A 167 -11.92 -6.04 -19.60
N LEU A 168 -10.77 -6.11 -18.93
CA LEU A 168 -10.67 -5.86 -17.49
C LEU A 168 -11.04 -4.40 -17.15
N ARG A 169 -10.58 -3.43 -17.94
CA ARG A 169 -10.94 -2.01 -17.76
C ARG A 169 -12.43 -1.76 -17.95
N ALA A 170 -13.05 -2.41 -18.94
CA ALA A 170 -14.50 -2.30 -19.14
C ALA A 170 -15.27 -2.86 -17.94
N GLN A 171 -14.86 -4.03 -17.44
CA GLN A 171 -15.45 -4.66 -16.25
C GLN A 171 -15.26 -3.79 -14.99
N ASP A 172 -14.07 -3.24 -14.78
CA ASP A 172 -13.79 -2.36 -13.64
C ASP A 172 -14.64 -1.09 -13.72
N ALA A 173 -14.79 -0.49 -14.91
CA ALA A 173 -15.63 0.68 -15.11
C ALA A 173 -17.11 0.41 -14.78
N GLU A 174 -17.65 -0.73 -15.25
CA GLU A 174 -19.02 -1.15 -14.90
C GLU A 174 -19.19 -1.36 -13.39
N THR A 175 -18.19 -1.99 -12.75
CA THR A 175 -18.21 -2.25 -11.31
C THR A 175 -18.16 -0.95 -10.49
N ILE A 176 -17.33 0.01 -10.91
CA ILE A 176 -17.26 1.34 -10.29
C ILE A 176 -18.61 2.04 -10.40
N VAL A 177 -19.23 2.07 -11.58
CA VAL A 177 -20.54 2.70 -11.78
C VAL A 177 -21.62 2.05 -10.89
N ALA A 178 -21.62 0.72 -10.79
CA ALA A 178 -22.55 0.01 -9.92
C ALA A 178 -22.33 0.34 -8.44
N LYS A 179 -21.07 0.45 -8.00
CA LYS A 179 -20.72 0.79 -6.62
C LYS A 179 -21.00 2.25 -6.28
N ASP A 180 -20.79 3.17 -7.20
CA ASP A 180 -21.15 4.58 -7.04
C ASP A 180 -22.67 4.75 -6.90
N ALA A 181 -23.46 3.99 -7.67
CA ALA A 181 -24.92 3.98 -7.53
C ALA A 181 -25.37 3.43 -6.16
N GLU A 182 -24.77 2.34 -5.68
CA GLU A 182 -25.04 1.77 -4.35
C GLU A 182 -24.67 2.75 -3.22
N LEU A 183 -23.52 3.43 -3.34
CA LEU A 183 -23.11 4.46 -2.39
C LEU A 183 -24.06 5.65 -2.37
N ALA A 184 -24.52 6.12 -3.54
CA ALA A 184 -25.49 7.20 -3.64
C ALA A 184 -26.82 6.84 -2.98
N ASP A 185 -27.30 5.61 -3.17
CA ASP A 185 -28.53 5.11 -2.54
C ASP A 185 -28.38 5.02 -1.02
N MET A 186 -27.27 4.46 -0.52
CA MET A 186 -26.98 4.42 0.92
C MET A 186 -26.89 5.82 1.55
N LEU A 187 -26.26 6.79 0.87
CA LEU A 187 -26.18 8.16 1.36
C LEU A 187 -27.56 8.83 1.39
N SER A 188 -28.39 8.60 0.38
CA SER A 188 -29.78 9.08 0.35
C SER A 188 -30.59 8.47 1.51
N HIS A 189 -30.46 7.17 1.74
CA HIS A 189 -31.15 6.50 2.84
C HIS A 189 -30.66 6.99 4.21
N SER A 190 -29.34 7.17 4.39
CA SER A 190 -28.76 7.73 5.62
C SER A 190 -29.31 9.13 5.91
N SER A 191 -29.39 9.98 4.88
CA SER A 191 -29.96 11.33 5.02
C SER A 191 -31.43 11.28 5.41
N GLN A 192 -32.22 10.35 4.83
CA GLN A 192 -33.61 10.16 5.23
C GLN A 192 -33.73 9.76 6.71
N VAL A 193 -32.93 8.78 7.16
CA VAL A 193 -32.95 8.32 8.56
C VAL A 193 -32.56 9.45 9.52
N GLU A 194 -31.58 10.28 9.17
CA GLU A 194 -31.22 11.46 9.97
C GLU A 194 -32.41 12.43 10.09
N THR A 195 -33.09 12.75 8.98
CA THR A 195 -34.26 13.64 9.01
C THR A 195 -35.42 13.05 9.82
N GLU A 196 -35.67 11.74 9.72
CA GLU A 196 -36.70 11.06 10.52
C GLU A 196 -36.33 11.07 12.01
N SER A 197 -35.05 10.89 12.34
CA SER A 197 -34.56 10.96 13.71
C SER A 197 -34.68 12.36 14.32
N GLU A 198 -34.41 13.41 13.54
CA GLU A 198 -34.59 14.81 13.97
C GLU A 198 -36.07 15.11 14.25
N GLN A 199 -36.97 14.73 13.32
CA GLN A 199 -38.41 14.90 13.49
C GLN A 199 -38.95 14.10 14.70
N PHE A 200 -38.46 12.87 14.89
CA PHE A 200 -38.81 12.07 16.05
C PHE A 200 -38.38 12.75 17.36
N ASN A 201 -37.16 13.29 17.40
CA ASN A 201 -36.66 13.96 18.59
C ASN A 201 -37.45 15.25 18.89
N GLU A 202 -37.76 16.06 17.88
CA GLU A 202 -38.57 17.28 18.04
C GLU A 202 -39.99 16.98 18.56
N THR A 203 -40.64 15.96 17.98
CA THR A 203 -41.98 15.54 18.42
C THR A 203 -41.95 14.97 19.84
N PHE A 204 -40.91 14.22 20.21
CA PHE A 204 -40.75 13.69 21.55
C PHE A 204 -40.48 14.79 22.59
N THR A 205 -39.61 15.76 22.29
CA THR A 205 -39.39 16.92 23.16
C THR A 205 -40.67 17.74 23.35
N THR A 206 -41.41 18.00 22.27
CA THR A 206 -42.69 18.72 22.34
C THR A 206 -43.72 17.98 23.22
N LEU A 207 -43.76 16.65 23.12
CA LEU A 207 -44.64 15.83 23.97
C LEU A 207 -44.24 15.92 25.45
N ILE A 208 -42.94 15.87 25.77
CA ILE A 208 -42.45 16.04 27.14
C ILE A 208 -42.87 17.41 27.68
N ASP A 209 -42.61 18.48 26.94
CA ASP A 209 -42.95 19.84 27.37
C ASP A 209 -44.46 20.00 27.59
N SER A 210 -45.28 19.40 26.72
CA SER A 210 -46.75 19.40 26.86
C SER A 210 -47.19 18.63 28.11
N LEU A 211 -46.58 17.47 28.41
CA LEU A 211 -46.92 16.69 29.59
C LEU A 211 -46.45 17.36 30.88
N GLU A 212 -45.28 17.99 30.87
CA GLU A 212 -44.76 18.74 32.03
C GLU A 212 -45.62 19.96 32.34
N THR A 213 -46.07 20.69 31.32
CA THR A 213 -46.97 21.83 31.48
C THR A 213 -48.36 21.40 31.96
N GLU A 214 -48.92 20.32 31.40
CA GLU A 214 -50.20 19.76 31.87
C GLU A 214 -50.11 19.26 33.31
N ASN A 215 -49.01 18.59 33.68
CA ASN A 215 -48.79 18.11 35.05
C ASN A 215 -48.65 19.27 36.04
N CYS A 216 -47.89 20.32 35.68
CA CYS A 216 -47.79 21.54 36.50
C CYS A 216 -49.16 22.22 36.69
N SER A 217 -49.94 22.33 35.61
CA SER A 217 -51.30 22.91 35.65
C SER A 217 -52.25 22.08 36.52
N SER A 218 -52.21 20.75 36.37
CA SER A 218 -53.03 19.82 37.15
C SER A 218 -52.68 19.85 38.64
N ALA A 219 -51.38 19.91 38.97
CA ALA A 219 -50.92 20.05 40.34
C ALA A 219 -51.36 21.37 40.97
N ALA A 220 -51.28 22.49 40.23
CA ALA A 220 -51.77 23.78 40.69
C ALA A 220 -53.28 23.76 40.97
N LEU A 221 -54.08 23.21 40.03
CA LEU A 221 -55.52 23.08 40.20
C LEU A 221 -55.90 22.19 41.39
N LEU A 222 -55.17 21.08 41.59
CA LEU A 222 -55.40 20.19 42.72
C LEU A 222 -55.08 20.87 44.05
N ASN A 223 -53.98 21.64 44.11
CA ASN A 223 -53.62 22.42 45.30
C ASN A 223 -54.67 23.48 45.62
N ASP A 224 -55.15 24.23 44.61
CA ASP A 224 -56.21 25.23 44.78
C ASP A 224 -57.51 24.60 45.28
N LYS A 225 -57.89 23.45 44.70
CA LYS A 225 -59.09 22.72 45.12
C LYS A 225 -58.94 22.16 46.54
N THR A 226 -57.77 21.67 46.91
CA THR A 226 -57.48 21.18 48.27
C THR A 226 -57.57 22.32 49.28
N LEU A 227 -57.00 23.50 48.96
CA LEU A 227 -57.13 24.70 49.78
C LEU A 227 -58.60 25.11 49.96
N LEU A 228 -59.39 25.07 48.88
CA LEU A 228 -60.82 25.38 48.94
C LEU A 228 -61.58 24.37 49.80
N LEU A 229 -61.32 23.07 49.65
CA LEU A 229 -61.93 22.02 50.46
C LEU A 229 -61.62 22.20 51.95
N ASN A 230 -60.34 22.43 52.30
CA ASN A 230 -59.95 22.67 53.69
C ASN A 230 -60.66 23.90 54.28
N LYS A 231 -60.80 24.97 53.49
CA LYS A 231 -61.59 26.14 53.89
C LYS A 231 -63.04 25.74 54.14
N MET A 232 -63.69 25.05 53.19
CA MET A 232 -65.09 24.62 53.33
C MET A 232 -65.30 23.70 54.54
N GLU A 233 -64.38 22.77 54.80
CA GLU A 233 -64.41 21.88 55.98
C GLU A 233 -64.31 22.69 57.27
N THR A 234 -63.38 23.65 57.35
CA THR A 234 -63.27 24.55 58.50
C THR A 234 -64.56 25.34 58.74
N LEU A 235 -65.21 25.83 57.68
CA LEU A 235 -66.50 26.53 57.81
C LEU A 235 -67.62 25.62 58.26
N TYR A 236 -67.66 24.40 57.73
CA TYR A 236 -68.62 23.40 58.15
C TYR A 236 -68.48 23.08 59.65
N ASP A 237 -67.25 22.86 60.12
CA ASP A 237 -66.95 22.60 61.53
C ASP A 237 -67.35 23.77 62.43
N VAL A 238 -67.09 25.01 62.00
CA VAL A 238 -67.53 26.23 62.70
C VAL A 238 -69.06 26.27 62.81
N VAL A 239 -69.76 26.08 61.71
CA VAL A 239 -71.23 26.13 61.68
C VAL A 239 -71.84 25.01 62.53
N VAL A 240 -71.33 23.78 62.42
CA VAL A 240 -71.79 22.65 63.24
C VAL A 240 -71.48 22.91 64.72
N GLY A 241 -70.30 23.43 65.04
CA GLY A 241 -69.89 23.80 66.40
C GLY A 241 -70.81 24.85 67.02
N GLU A 242 -71.22 25.87 66.27
CA GLU A 242 -72.17 26.89 66.74
C GLU A 242 -73.63 26.38 66.82
N ILE A 243 -74.07 25.54 65.88
CA ILE A 243 -75.46 25.04 65.86
C ILE A 243 -75.72 24.01 66.98
N THR A 244 -74.78 23.11 67.24
CA THR A 244 -74.93 22.01 68.20
C THR A 244 -75.41 22.46 69.60
N PRO A 245 -74.81 23.48 70.26
CA PRO A 245 -75.30 23.94 71.55
C PRO A 245 -76.69 24.57 71.49
N LEU A 246 -77.04 25.25 70.39
CA LEU A 246 -78.37 25.81 70.22
C LEU A 246 -79.43 24.70 70.04
N ASP A 247 -79.11 23.67 69.25
CA ASP A 247 -80.00 22.51 69.07
C ASP A 247 -80.24 21.78 70.40
N ASN A 248 -79.16 21.51 71.16
CA ASN A 248 -79.25 20.94 72.50
C ASN A 248 -80.11 21.78 73.45
N PHE A 249 -79.95 23.11 73.43
CA PHE A 249 -80.79 24.01 74.21
C PHE A 249 -82.28 23.88 73.85
N TYR A 250 -82.62 23.85 72.56
CA TYR A 250 -84.02 23.74 72.12
C TYR A 250 -84.62 22.36 72.44
N ALA A 251 -83.85 21.28 72.33
CA ALA A 251 -84.27 19.96 72.77
C ALA A 251 -84.59 19.96 74.28
N ARG A 252 -83.71 20.51 75.12
CA ARG A 252 -83.96 20.62 76.57
C ARG A 252 -85.14 21.53 76.90
N THR A 253 -85.29 22.62 76.15
CA THR A 253 -86.43 23.52 76.27
C THR A 253 -87.75 22.80 76.02
N LEU A 254 -87.80 21.89 75.04
CA LEU A 254 -88.96 21.05 74.81
C LEU A 254 -89.23 20.14 76.02
N ASP A 255 -88.20 19.54 76.60
CA ASP A 255 -88.33 18.73 77.82
C ASP A 255 -88.86 19.55 79.00
N MET A 256 -88.36 20.78 79.20
CA MET A 256 -88.87 21.71 80.23
C MET A 256 -90.36 22.02 80.01
N LEU A 257 -90.76 22.29 78.76
CA LEU A 257 -92.17 22.53 78.42
C LEU A 257 -93.04 21.31 78.72
N GLN A 258 -92.57 20.10 78.42
CA GLN A 258 -93.28 18.87 78.75
C GLN A 258 -93.43 18.69 80.27
N ILE A 259 -92.41 19.04 81.06
CA ILE A 259 -92.49 19.03 82.53
C ILE A 259 -93.56 20.01 83.01
N PHE A 260 -93.54 21.26 82.53
CA PHE A 260 -94.56 22.25 82.90
C PHE A 260 -95.95 21.82 82.45
N GLN A 261 -96.10 21.28 81.24
CA GLN A 261 -97.36 20.75 80.72
C GLN A 261 -97.88 19.60 81.61
N GLY A 262 -97.03 18.64 81.96
CA GLY A 262 -97.37 17.53 82.85
C GLY A 262 -97.78 18.00 84.24
N LEU A 263 -97.10 19.03 84.77
CA LEU A 263 -97.48 19.68 86.02
C LEU A 263 -98.89 20.28 85.92
N PHE A 264 -99.16 21.08 84.88
CA PHE A 264 -100.48 21.69 84.67
C PHE A 264 -101.58 20.65 84.47
N GLN A 265 -101.30 19.56 83.75
CA GLN A 265 -102.25 18.44 83.59
C GLN A 265 -102.54 17.75 84.93
N THR A 266 -101.51 17.50 85.75
CA THR A 266 -101.67 16.91 87.09
C THR A 266 -102.47 17.83 88.01
N LEU A 267 -102.20 19.13 87.98
CA LEU A 267 -102.96 20.13 88.72
C LEU A 267 -104.42 20.19 88.26
N SER A 268 -104.67 20.04 86.96
CA SER A 268 -106.02 20.05 86.37
C SER A 268 -106.80 18.75 86.59
N ASN A 269 -106.14 17.64 86.96
CA ASN A 269 -106.82 16.37 87.23
C ASN A 269 -107.71 16.49 88.48
N PRO A 270 -109.01 16.13 88.40
CA PRO A 270 -109.94 16.20 89.52
C PRO A 270 -109.60 15.27 90.69
N ASN A 271 -108.92 14.15 90.46
CA ASN A 271 -108.54 13.17 91.49
C ASN A 271 -107.03 12.89 91.49
N PRO A 272 -106.19 13.83 91.93
CA PRO A 272 -104.75 13.60 92.01
C PRO A 272 -104.43 12.63 93.16
N ALA A 273 -103.74 11.53 92.85
CA ALA A 273 -103.31 10.54 93.85
C ALA A 273 -102.13 11.02 94.73
N ALA A 274 -101.40 12.05 94.28
CA ALA A 274 -100.27 12.66 94.98
C ALA A 274 -100.29 14.19 94.82
N MET A 275 -99.69 14.93 95.77
CA MET A 275 -99.45 16.36 95.58
C MET A 275 -98.49 16.57 94.41
N ALA A 276 -98.86 17.45 93.49
CA ALA A 276 -98.03 17.79 92.35
C ALA A 276 -96.74 18.46 92.87
N THR A 277 -95.59 17.90 92.51
CA THR A 277 -94.27 18.47 92.79
C THR A 277 -93.53 18.67 91.48
N LEU A 278 -92.66 19.68 91.45
CA LEU A 278 -91.77 19.89 90.33
C LEU A 278 -90.66 18.82 90.36
N PRO A 279 -90.36 18.12 89.25
CA PRO A 279 -89.26 17.17 89.20
C PRO A 279 -87.91 17.85 89.48
N GLN A 280 -87.02 17.16 90.21
CA GLN A 280 -85.63 17.62 90.40
C GLN A 280 -84.86 17.73 89.08
N ASP A 281 -85.29 16.97 88.06
CA ASP A 281 -84.71 17.00 86.72
C ASP A 281 -84.91 18.35 86.00
N LEU A 282 -85.88 19.19 86.42
CA LEU A 282 -86.04 20.50 85.81
C LEU A 282 -84.87 21.44 86.13
N ASP A 283 -84.30 21.34 87.33
CA ASP A 283 -83.18 22.18 87.76
C ASP A 283 -81.89 21.82 87.05
N SER A 284 -81.67 20.52 86.86
CA SER A 284 -80.54 20.03 86.07
C SER A 284 -80.72 20.41 84.60
N LEU A 285 -81.91 20.25 84.02
CA LEU A 285 -82.20 20.67 82.63
C LEU A 285 -81.95 22.16 82.43
N MET A 286 -82.44 23.02 83.33
CA MET A 286 -82.23 24.47 83.25
C MET A 286 -80.77 24.87 83.40
N THR A 287 -80.05 24.21 84.31
CA THR A 287 -78.60 24.45 84.50
C THR A 287 -77.82 24.05 83.26
N THR A 288 -78.10 22.87 82.69
CA THR A 288 -77.42 22.40 81.48
C THR A 288 -77.81 23.24 80.25
N ALA A 289 -79.07 23.67 80.12
CA ALA A 289 -79.47 24.60 79.07
C ALA A 289 -78.75 25.95 79.17
N SER A 290 -78.51 26.44 80.40
CA SER A 290 -77.68 27.63 80.62
C SER A 290 -76.21 27.39 80.22
N GLN A 291 -75.68 26.20 80.45
CA GLN A 291 -74.32 25.82 80.05
C GLN A 291 -74.20 25.71 78.52
N ASP A 292 -75.19 25.12 77.85
CA ASP A 292 -75.24 25.03 76.38
C ASP A 292 -75.22 26.45 75.76
N LEU A 293 -75.99 27.39 76.31
CA LEU A 293 -75.98 28.79 75.88
C LEU A 293 -74.65 29.50 76.19
N SER A 294 -74.04 29.24 77.35
CA SER A 294 -72.71 29.78 77.67
C SER A 294 -71.65 29.26 76.69
N TYR A 295 -71.69 27.97 76.35
CA TYR A 295 -70.78 27.36 75.40
C TYR A 295 -70.94 27.95 74.00
N TYR A 296 -72.18 28.20 73.55
CA TYR A 296 -72.43 28.95 72.32
C TYR A 296 -71.78 30.33 72.37
N GLN A 297 -71.96 31.09 73.46
CA GLN A 297 -71.43 32.44 73.58
C GLN A 297 -69.88 32.44 73.55
N ASP A 298 -69.24 31.47 74.20
CA ASP A 298 -67.78 31.32 74.19
C ASP A 298 -67.27 31.00 72.77
N LEU A 299 -67.94 30.08 72.05
CA LEU A 299 -67.62 29.79 70.65
C LEU A 299 -67.82 31.00 69.74
N TYR A 300 -68.98 31.67 69.85
CA TYR A 300 -69.29 32.84 69.04
C TYR A 300 -68.28 33.96 69.26
N THR A 301 -67.85 34.23 70.50
CA THR A 301 -66.83 35.24 70.78
C THR A 301 -65.44 34.86 70.28
N SER A 302 -65.07 33.59 70.35
CA SER A 302 -63.79 33.09 69.82
C SER A 302 -63.72 33.12 68.29
N LEU A 303 -64.86 33.03 67.62
CA LEU A 303 -64.97 32.94 66.16
C LEU A 303 -65.40 34.28 65.51
N SER A 304 -65.94 35.21 66.31
CA SER A 304 -66.36 36.53 65.85
C SER A 304 -65.16 37.37 65.41
N GLY A 305 -65.16 37.75 64.13
CA GLY A 305 -64.16 38.64 63.53
C GLY A 305 -63.17 37.93 62.59
N THR A 306 -63.20 36.60 62.54
CA THR A 306 -62.42 35.80 61.60
C THR A 306 -63.38 35.06 60.66
N GLY A 307 -63.59 35.60 59.46
CA GLY A 307 -64.40 34.90 58.46
C GLY A 307 -64.81 35.73 57.25
N SER A 308 -65.26 35.06 56.20
CA SER A 308 -65.80 35.69 54.99
C SER A 308 -67.16 36.36 55.25
N VAL A 309 -67.60 37.23 54.33
CA VAL A 309 -68.90 37.94 54.44
C VAL A 309 -70.07 36.96 54.59
N ALA A 310 -70.01 35.80 53.94
CA ALA A 310 -71.04 34.79 54.03
C ALA A 310 -71.09 34.12 55.41
N GLU A 311 -69.93 33.84 56.00
CA GLU A 311 -69.82 33.27 57.35
C GLU A 311 -70.35 34.25 58.40
N GLN A 312 -69.98 35.52 58.29
CA GLN A 312 -70.46 36.57 59.18
C GLN A 312 -71.98 36.69 59.17
N GLU A 313 -72.61 36.51 58.01
CA GLU A 313 -74.07 36.54 57.89
C GLU A 313 -74.74 35.32 58.54
N VAL A 314 -74.13 34.13 58.45
CA VAL A 314 -74.61 32.92 59.14
C VAL A 314 -74.45 33.06 60.66
N CYS A 315 -73.27 33.43 61.14
CA CYS A 315 -73.01 33.67 62.57
C CYS A 315 -73.95 34.73 63.14
N ARG A 316 -74.22 35.82 62.39
CA ARG A 316 -75.19 36.85 62.80
C ARG A 316 -76.60 36.29 62.99
N LYS A 317 -77.06 35.42 62.09
CA LYS A 317 -78.37 34.76 62.20
C LYS A 317 -78.42 33.81 63.40
N LEU A 318 -77.38 32.98 63.59
CA LEU A 318 -77.27 32.09 64.74
C LEU A 318 -77.25 32.88 66.06
N HIS A 319 -76.58 34.03 66.10
CA HIS A 319 -76.52 34.88 67.28
C HIS A 319 -77.89 35.50 67.62
N SER A 320 -78.70 35.81 66.61
CA SER A 320 -80.08 36.23 66.83
C SER A 320 -80.93 35.11 67.46
N ILE A 321 -80.69 33.85 67.07
CA ILE A 321 -81.35 32.68 67.65
C ILE A 321 -80.92 32.51 69.10
N PHE A 322 -79.62 32.57 69.38
CA PHE A 322 -79.07 32.57 70.74
C PHE A 322 -79.73 33.63 71.63
N THR A 323 -79.86 34.86 71.13
CA THR A 323 -80.50 35.96 71.88
C THR A 323 -81.94 35.60 72.26
N SER A 324 -82.69 34.99 71.34
CA SER A 324 -84.04 34.51 71.60
C SER A 324 -84.05 33.34 72.59
N ALA A 325 -83.11 32.41 72.48
CA ALA A 325 -82.97 31.26 73.37
C ALA A 325 -82.67 31.70 74.81
N ASN A 326 -81.77 32.66 74.99
CA ASN A 326 -81.47 33.24 76.30
C ASN A 326 -82.69 33.92 76.92
N ALA A 327 -83.45 34.70 76.13
CA ALA A 327 -84.71 35.27 76.60
C ALA A 327 -85.73 34.20 77.03
N MET A 328 -85.79 33.08 76.29
CA MET A 328 -86.67 31.96 76.61
C MET A 328 -86.27 31.26 77.92
N LEU A 329 -84.98 31.05 78.18
CA LEU A 329 -84.48 30.50 79.44
C LEU A 329 -84.84 31.39 80.65
N MET A 330 -84.77 32.71 80.48
CA MET A 330 -85.20 33.66 81.50
C MET A 330 -86.70 33.53 81.79
N VAL A 331 -87.52 33.35 80.75
CA VAL A 331 -88.97 33.10 80.91
C VAL A 331 -89.21 31.80 81.66
N PHE A 332 -88.53 30.70 81.33
CA PHE A 332 -88.64 29.45 82.09
C PHE A 332 -88.24 29.61 83.54
N SER A 333 -87.22 30.41 83.83
CA SER A 333 -86.77 30.68 85.19
C SER A 333 -87.85 31.39 86.00
N VAL A 334 -88.54 32.36 85.40
CA VAL A 334 -89.68 33.03 86.02
C VAL A 334 -90.84 32.06 86.24
N ILE A 335 -91.20 31.27 85.21
CA ILE A 335 -92.29 30.28 85.30
C ILE A 335 -91.99 29.25 86.41
N LYS A 336 -90.74 28.76 86.49
CA LYS A 336 -90.29 27.85 87.55
C LYS A 336 -90.53 28.46 88.93
N VAL A 337 -90.02 29.67 89.19
CA VAL A 337 -90.14 30.34 90.48
C VAL A 337 -91.61 30.56 90.86
N ASP A 338 -92.44 30.94 89.90
CA ASP A 338 -93.88 31.12 90.12
C ASP A 338 -94.59 29.77 90.38
N ALA A 339 -94.22 28.71 89.66
CA ALA A 339 -94.72 27.37 89.89
C ALA A 339 -94.32 26.83 91.27
N GLU A 340 -93.05 26.98 91.69
CA GLU A 340 -92.58 26.62 93.03
C GLU A 340 -93.33 27.37 94.12
N ARG A 341 -93.51 28.69 93.96
CA ARG A 341 -94.28 29.51 94.90
C ARG A 341 -95.74 29.07 94.96
N PHE A 342 -96.34 28.75 93.82
CA PHE A 342 -97.71 28.27 93.72
C PHE A 342 -97.88 26.91 94.40
N LEU A 343 -97.03 25.93 94.09
CA LEU A 343 -97.03 24.60 94.70
C LEU A 343 -96.72 24.66 96.21
N GLY A 344 -95.80 25.53 96.63
CA GLY A 344 -95.50 25.77 98.04
C GLY A 344 -96.74 26.25 98.80
N ARG A 345 -97.47 27.24 98.27
CA ARG A 345 -98.76 27.70 98.84
C ARG A 345 -99.82 26.60 98.85
N LEU A 346 -99.88 25.81 97.77
CA LEU A 346 -100.79 24.66 97.65
C LEU A 346 -100.57 23.63 98.77
N SER A 347 -99.30 23.37 99.09
CA SER A 347 -98.91 22.41 100.12
C SER A 347 -99.21 22.91 101.54
N SER A 348 -99.08 24.22 101.79
CA SER A 348 -99.38 24.82 103.10
C SER A 348 -100.89 25.00 103.34
N GLU A 349 -101.69 25.15 102.29
CA GLU A 349 -103.14 25.35 102.37
C GLU A 349 -103.93 24.43 101.41
N PRO A 350 -104.06 23.12 101.68
CA PRO A 350 -104.72 22.20 100.76
C PRO A 350 -106.22 22.49 100.53
N SER A 351 -106.89 23.09 101.52
CA SER A 351 -108.34 23.37 101.50
C SER A 351 -108.72 24.55 100.59
N THR A 352 -107.84 25.54 100.41
CA THR A 352 -108.04 26.66 99.49
C THR A 352 -107.98 26.19 98.04
N TRP A 353 -107.10 25.23 97.73
CA TRP A 353 -107.07 24.61 96.40
C TRP A 353 -108.31 23.79 96.07
N ALA A 354 -108.79 22.96 97.00
CA ALA A 354 -110.04 22.20 96.82
C ALA A 354 -111.23 23.15 96.57
N SER A 355 -111.27 24.28 97.28
CA SER A 355 -112.27 25.33 97.09
C SER A 355 -112.12 26.05 95.74
N MET A 356 -110.89 26.29 95.28
CA MET A 356 -110.61 26.90 93.99
C MET A 356 -110.98 25.96 92.82
N LYS A 357 -110.65 24.67 92.92
CA LYS A 357 -111.11 23.64 91.97
C LYS A 357 -112.63 23.55 91.90
N ALA A 358 -113.32 23.59 93.05
CA ALA A 358 -114.78 23.61 93.09
C ALA A 358 -115.37 24.87 92.44
N LYS A 359 -114.76 26.04 92.64
CA LYS A 359 -115.16 27.30 91.98
C LYS A 359 -114.90 27.31 90.46
N LEU A 360 -113.83 26.64 90.02
CA LEU A 360 -113.46 26.52 88.61
C LEU A 360 -114.16 25.35 87.90
N GLY A 361 -115.04 24.61 88.58
CA GLY A 361 -115.76 23.46 87.99
C GLY A 361 -114.91 22.23 87.73
N LEU A 362 -113.71 22.14 88.33
CA LEU A 362 -112.73 21.08 88.13
C LEU A 362 -112.80 19.97 89.20
N SER A 363 -113.78 20.00 90.11
CA SER A 363 -114.00 18.91 91.06
C SER A 363 -114.93 17.85 90.45
N SER A 364 -114.43 16.63 90.23
CA SER A 364 -115.30 15.51 89.86
C SER A 364 -116.12 15.12 91.10
N THR A 365 -117.30 15.69 91.22
CA THR A 365 -118.34 15.04 92.02
C THR A 365 -118.74 13.80 91.25
N GLY A 366 -118.41 12.63 91.80
CA GLY A 366 -119.05 11.39 91.39
C GLY A 366 -120.55 11.51 91.61
N THR A 367 -121.28 11.91 90.57
CA THR A 367 -122.57 11.32 90.27
C THR A 367 -122.57 10.96 88.79
N SER A 368 -122.33 9.66 88.56
CA SER A 368 -123.01 8.94 87.50
C SER A 368 -124.51 9.28 87.60
N LYS A 369 -124.97 10.18 86.74
CA LYS A 369 -126.34 10.14 86.22
C LYS A 369 -126.23 9.95 84.71
N ARG A 370 -126.43 8.68 84.33
CA ARG A 370 -127.00 8.33 83.03
C ARG A 370 -128.17 9.27 82.72
N PHE A 371 -128.03 10.02 81.64
CA PHE A 371 -129.09 10.41 80.72
C PHE A 371 -128.45 10.07 79.36
N SER A 372 -128.71 8.95 78.67
CA SER A 372 -129.97 8.48 78.09
C SER A 372 -130.91 9.64 77.72
N VAL A 373 -130.76 10.13 76.50
CA VAL A 373 -131.85 10.33 75.53
C VAL A 373 -131.31 9.99 74.13
N ALA A 374 -132.21 9.41 73.34
CA ALA A 374 -132.09 8.75 72.04
C ALA A 374 -131.29 9.48 70.95
#